data_AF-A0A699X036-F1
#
_entry.id   AF-A0A699X036-F1
#
_cell.length_a   1.000
_cell.length_b   1.000
_cell.length_c   1.000
_cell.angle_alpha   90.00
_cell.angle_beta   90.00
_cell.angle_gamma   90.00
#
_symmetry.space_group_name_H-M   'P 1'
#
loop_
_entity.id
_entity.type
_entity.pdbx_description
1 polymer ?
#
loop_
_entity_poly.entity_id
_entity_poly.type
_entity_poly.pdbx_seq_one_letter_code
_entity_poly.pdbx_strand_id
1 'polypeptide(L)' 'QVGILGIGRAKIVPAFGENGELVKREECVFSWSADHRVIDGAYVARAAEEVRKSIEGVESMLVRLR' A
#
# COMPACT_ATOMS: atom_id res chain seq x y z
N GLN A 1 -2.60 -16.39 -13.63
CA GLN A 1 -2.36 -15.12 -12.91
C GLN A 1 -1.07 -14.51 -13.44
N VAL A 2 -0.94 -13.18 -13.48
CA VAL A 2 0.25 -12.46 -13.99
C VAL A 2 0.91 -11.57 -12.92
N GLY A 3 0.49 -11.74 -11.67
CA GLY A 3 1.10 -11.10 -10.52
C GLY A 3 0.55 -11.67 -9.21
N ILE A 4 1.26 -11.38 -8.12
CA ILE A 4 0.94 -11.79 -6.75
C ILE A 4 1.37 -10.70 -5.77
N LEU A 5 0.60 -10.54 -4.70
CA LEU A 5 0.86 -9.61 -3.61
C LEU A 5 1.12 -10.42 -2.32
N GLY A 6 2.29 -10.22 -1.72
CA GLY A 6 2.61 -10.68 -0.37
C GLY A 6 2.38 -9.57 0.64
N ILE A 7 1.68 -9.87 1.74
CA ILE A 7 1.43 -8.92 2.83
C ILE A 7 2.29 -9.32 4.02
N GLY A 8 3.17 -8.42 4.44
CA GLY A 8 4.01 -8.60 5.61
C GLY A 8 3.23 -8.49 6.92
N ARG A 9 3.89 -8.78 8.04
CA ARG A 9 3.32 -8.51 9.36
C ARG A 9 3.29 -7.00 9.61
N ALA A 10 2.16 -6.48 10.09
CA ALA A 10 2.06 -5.12 10.60
C ALA A 10 2.90 -4.94 11.88
N LYS A 11 3.58 -3.80 12.00
CA LYS A 11 4.44 -3.48 13.14
C LYS A 11 4.36 -2.01 13.47
N ILE A 12 4.51 -1.70 14.75
CA ILE A 12 4.61 -0.31 15.22
C ILE A 12 6.05 0.15 15.00
N VAL A 13 6.23 1.25 14.29
CA VAL A 13 7.51 1.90 14.03
C VAL A 13 7.47 3.37 14.48
N PRO A 14 8.60 3.96 14.88
CA PRO A 14 8.68 5.41 15.07
C PRO A 14 8.63 6.12 13.71
N ALA A 15 7.76 7.10 13.57
CA ALA A 15 7.63 7.94 12.38
C ALA A 15 7.56 9.43 12.79
N PHE A 16 7.80 10.33 11.84
CA PHE A 16 7.60 11.75 12.06
C PHE A 16 6.14 12.13 11.81
N GLY A 17 5.54 12.84 12.76
CA GLY A 17 4.25 13.49 12.63
C GLY A 17 4.35 14.80 11.84
N GLU A 18 3.22 15.47 11.68
CA GLU A 18 3.11 16.69 10.85
C GLU A 18 3.95 17.85 11.38
N ASN A 19 4.21 17.91 12.70
CA ASN A 19 4.98 18.97 13.33
C ASN A 19 6.44 18.54 13.63
N GLY A 20 6.89 17.42 13.05
CA GLY A 20 8.24 16.87 13.23
C GLY A 20 8.45 16.14 14.55
N GLU A 21 7.40 15.90 15.33
CA GLU A 21 7.43 15.07 16.52
C GLU A 21 7.51 13.58 16.19
N LEU A 22 8.09 12.77 17.08
CA LEU A 22 8.08 11.32 16.93
C LEU A 22 6.73 10.74 17.37
N VAL A 23 6.05 10.07 16.45
CA VAL A 23 4.79 9.36 16.67
C VAL A 23 4.96 7.86 16.47
N LYS A 24 4.10 7.07 17.12
CA LYS A 24 3.99 5.62 16.84
C LYS A 24 3.08 5.44 15.63
N ARG A 25 3.58 4.77 14.59
CA ARG A 25 2.81 4.44 13.39
C ARG A 25 2.75 2.93 13.19
N GLU A 26 1.59 2.40 12.88
CA GLU A 26 1.45 1.01 12.43
C GLU A 26 1.74 0.96 10.92
N GLU A 27 2.71 0.14 10.52
CA GLU A 27 3.11 -0.01 9.12
C GLU A 27 3.16 -1.48 8.72
N CYS A 28 2.83 -1.75 7.45
CA CYS A 28 2.86 -3.08 6.85
C CYS A 28 3.54 -3.01 5.48
N VAL A 29 4.40 -3.99 5.17
CA VAL A 29 5.12 -4.07 3.90
C VAL A 29 4.32 -4.90 2.90
N PHE A 30 4.11 -4.37 1.70
CA PHE A 30 3.41 -5.03 0.60
C PHE A 30 4.42 -5.34 -0.51
N SER A 31 4.64 -6.62 -0.79
CA SER A 31 5.62 -7.09 -1.77
C SER A 31 4.91 -7.55 -3.04
N TRP A 32 5.25 -6.93 -4.17
CA TRP A 32 4.62 -7.18 -5.46
C TRP A 32 5.52 -8.01 -6.36
N SER A 33 4.96 -9.02 -7.00
CA SER A 33 5.62 -9.73 -8.10
C SER A 33 4.69 -9.73 -9.30
N ALA A 34 5.21 -9.47 -10.49
CA ALA A 34 4.44 -9.40 -11.72
C ALA A 34 5.22 -10.01 -12.88
N ASP A 35 4.50 -10.57 -13.85
CA ASP A 35 5.08 -11.05 -15.10
C ASP A 35 5.42 -9.86 -15.99
N HIS A 36 6.71 -9.50 -16.00
CA HIS A 36 7.20 -8.30 -16.68
C HIS A 36 7.14 -8.40 -18.22
N ARG A 37 6.81 -9.57 -18.77
CA ARG A 37 6.55 -9.75 -20.21
C ARG A 37 5.25 -9.09 -20.64
N VAL A 38 4.32 -8.88 -19.70
CA VAL A 38 2.96 -8.38 -19.97
C VAL A 38 2.57 -7.16 -19.13
N ILE A 39 3.23 -6.91 -18.00
CA ILE A 39 3.00 -5.74 -17.13
C ILE A 39 4.30 -4.97 -16.94
N ASP A 40 4.27 -3.64 -17.08
CA ASP A 40 5.39 -2.77 -16.75
C ASP A 40 5.39 -2.32 -15.27
N GLY A 41 6.54 -1.87 -14.79
CA GLY A 41 6.69 -1.40 -13.41
C GLY A 41 5.85 -0.18 -13.05
N ALA A 42 5.54 0.71 -14.00
CA ALA A 42 4.70 1.88 -13.75
C ALA A 42 3.24 1.48 -13.51
N TYR A 43 2.76 0.44 -14.18
CA TYR A 43 1.46 -0.16 -13.92
C TYR A 43 1.41 -0.79 -12.52
N VAL A 44 2.42 -1.57 -12.13
CA VAL A 44 2.51 -2.15 -10.77
C VAL A 44 2.55 -1.05 -9.70
N ALA A 45 3.34 0.01 -9.90
CA ALA A 45 3.43 1.13 -8.96
C ALA A 45 2.09 1.86 -8.78
N ARG A 46 1.35 2.09 -9.87
CA ARG A 46 0.01 2.69 -9.81
C ARG A 46 -0.99 1.77 -9.10
N ALA A 47 -0.97 0.48 -9.38
CA ALA A 47 -1.81 -0.48 -8.69
C ALA A 47 -1.49 -0.54 -7.17
N ALA A 48 -0.22 -0.50 -6.81
CA ALA A 48 0.22 -0.47 -5.41
C ALA A 48 -0.27 0.80 -4.70
N GLU A 49 -0.23 1.95 -5.37
CA GLU A 49 -0.70 3.23 -4.83
C GLU A 49 -2.23 3.23 -4.63
N GLU A 50 -3.00 2.67 -5.55
CA GLU A 50 -4.46 2.55 -5.39
C GLU A 50 -4.84 1.61 -4.24
N VAL A 51 -4.09 0.52 -4.03
CA VAL A 51 -4.27 -0.35 -2.86
C VAL A 51 -3.90 0.37 -1.57
N ARG A 52 -2.79 1.12 -1.55
CA ARG A 52 -2.37 1.93 -0.40
C ARG A 52 -3.46 2.92 0.00
N LYS A 53 -3.96 3.72 -0.95
CA LYS A 53 -5.06 4.69 -0.70
C LYS A 53 -6.33 4.03 -0.19
N SER A 54 -6.68 2.87 -0.73
CA SER A 54 -7.89 2.15 -0.31
C SER A 54 -7.81 1.67 1.14
N ILE A 55 -6.62 1.25 1.59
CA ILE A 55 -6.40 0.72 2.94
C ILE A 55 -6.18 1.87 3.96
N GLU A 56 -5.40 2.89 3.59
CA GLU A 56 -5.17 4.04 4.47
C GLU A 56 -6.39 4.98 4.56
N GLY A 57 -7.23 5.01 3.53
CA GLY A 57 -8.44 5.82 3.43
C GLY A 57 -9.70 4.97 3.23
N VAL A 58 -9.99 4.06 4.16
CA VAL A 58 -11.11 3.09 4.07
C VAL A 58 -12.45 3.75 3.75
N GLU A 59 -12.72 4.93 4.30
CA GLU A 59 -13.89 5.76 4.00
C GLU A 59 -14.07 5.99 2.48
N SER A 60 -12.98 6.37 1.79
CA SER A 60 -13.00 6.61 0.35
C SER A 60 -13.21 5.33 -0.47
N MET A 61 -12.68 4.20 0.02
CA MET A 61 -12.92 2.89 -0.58
C MET A 61 -14.39 2.51 -0.48
N LEU A 62 -15.04 2.74 0.67
CA LEU A 62 -16.45 2.43 0.88
C LEU A 62 -17.36 3.22 -0.05
N VAL A 63 -17.07 4.51 -0.29
CA VAL A 63 -17.84 5.32 -1.26
C VAL A 63 -17.76 4.75 -2.67
N ARG A 64 -16.60 4.21 -3.10
CA ARG A 64 -16.42 3.63 -4.43
C ARG A 64 -17.06 2.24 -4.62
N LEU A 65 -17.42 1.56 -3.54
CA LEU A 65 -18.03 0.22 -3.57
C LEU A 65 -19.56 0.26 -3.63
N ARG A 66 -20.15 1.45 -3.58
CA ARG A 66 -21.59 1.68 -3.66
C ARG A 66 -22.04 1.91 -5.10
#